data_AF-A0AA95N1F2-F1
#
_entry.id   AF-A0AA95N1F2-F1
#
_cell.length_a   1.000
_cell.length_b   1.000
_cell.length_c   1.000
_cell.angle_alpha   90.00
_cell.angle_beta   90.00
_cell.angle_gamma   90.00
#
_symmetry.space_group_name_H-M   'P 1'
#
loop_
_entity.id
_entity.type
_entity.pdbx_description
1 polymer ?
#
loop_
_entity_poly.entity_id
_entity_poly.type
_entity_poly.pdbx_seq_one_letter_code
_entity_poly.pdbx_strand_id
1 'polypeptide(L)'
;MKTSFTSIFGVEKPVLGMVHLGPLPGSPLYDGNIDEVLEAAIRDAKSLERGGASSVMVENFNDYPFFPETEEPETVAAMTLIAHEIRREVKLPMGINILRNSWKSALAVAGTVGADFIRLNVLTDAYVTDQGLINGTAHLVARYRKFLGLEKKVKIFADIQTKHAAPLAARPIDVLARDTAYRGMADAIILAGEESAQPPSVENLEAVRRAVPDVPIIIGSGMKVETANLLKYADGAVFGYGAKIDDIMTNPVDEEKTRRFCEGVNQERNHQLV
;
A
#
# COMPACT_ATOMS: atom_id res chain seq x y z
N MET A 1 0.67 4.58 18.55
CA MET A 1 0.99 4.27 17.13
C MET A 1 0.89 5.49 16.22
N LYS A 2 -0.17 6.31 16.32
CA LYS A 2 -0.35 7.52 15.47
C LYS A 2 0.82 8.50 15.41
N THR A 3 1.48 8.82 16.52
CA THR A 3 2.67 9.71 16.51
C THR A 3 3.84 9.13 15.69
N SER A 4 4.02 7.80 15.74
CA SER A 4 5.02 7.10 14.91
C SER A 4 4.61 7.01 13.45
N PHE A 5 3.32 7.19 13.13
CA PHE A 5 2.81 7.19 11.77
C PHE A 5 3.09 8.55 11.11
N THR A 6 2.70 9.64 11.77
CA THR A 6 3.01 11.02 11.31
C THR A 6 4.51 11.23 11.15
N SER A 7 5.35 10.66 12.01
CA SER A 7 6.81 10.82 11.91
C SER A 7 7.43 10.19 10.66
N ILE A 8 6.78 9.18 10.06
CA ILE A 8 7.27 8.56 8.82
C ILE A 8 7.10 9.55 7.66
N PHE A 9 5.95 10.22 7.59
CA PHE A 9 5.57 11.02 6.43
C PHE A 9 5.81 12.53 6.61
N GLY A 10 6.06 12.98 7.84
CA GLY A 10 6.21 14.40 8.18
C GLY A 10 4.91 15.21 8.09
N VAL A 11 3.78 14.56 7.84
CA VAL A 11 2.45 15.17 7.67
C VAL A 11 1.35 14.30 8.25
N GLU A 12 0.27 14.92 8.71
CA GLU A 12 -0.98 14.20 8.98
C GLU A 12 -1.69 13.85 7.67
N LYS A 13 -2.53 12.81 7.66
CA LYS A 13 -3.27 12.39 6.46
C LYS A 13 -2.36 12.19 5.23
N PRO A 14 -1.27 11.41 5.32
CA PRO A 14 -0.38 11.17 4.18
C PRO A 14 -1.12 10.56 2.99
N VAL A 15 -0.67 10.95 1.80
CA VAL A 15 -1.09 10.38 0.52
C VAL A 15 -0.01 9.40 0.06
N LEU A 16 -0.35 8.11 0.02
CA LEU A 16 0.53 7.01 -0.35
C LEU A 16 0.37 6.75 -1.85
N GLY A 17 1.24 7.35 -2.67
CA GLY A 17 1.17 7.25 -4.12
C GLY A 17 1.67 5.90 -4.65
N MET A 18 0.88 5.24 -5.50
CA MET A 18 1.24 3.93 -6.06
C MET A 18 2.15 4.05 -7.29
N VAL A 19 3.28 3.35 -7.26
CA VAL A 19 4.11 3.07 -8.44
C VAL A 19 3.83 1.63 -8.87
N HIS A 20 2.85 1.46 -9.75
CA HIS A 20 2.53 0.17 -10.36
C HIS A 20 3.57 -0.15 -11.42
N LEU A 21 4.33 -1.21 -11.22
CA LEU A 21 5.36 -1.64 -12.15
C LEU A 21 4.76 -2.33 -13.37
N GLY A 22 5.48 -2.25 -14.50
CA GLY A 22 5.28 -3.16 -15.63
C GLY A 22 5.63 -4.61 -15.26
N PRO A 23 5.36 -5.57 -16.15
CA PRO A 23 5.70 -6.97 -15.92
C PRO A 23 7.20 -7.13 -15.62
N LEU A 24 7.54 -7.90 -14.59
CA LEU A 24 8.91 -8.14 -14.16
C LEU A 24 9.47 -9.45 -14.72
N PRO A 25 10.81 -9.67 -14.72
CA PRO A 25 11.39 -10.98 -14.96
C PRO A 25 10.64 -12.10 -14.21
N GLY A 26 10.26 -13.14 -14.95
CA GLY A 26 9.43 -14.26 -14.46
C GLY A 26 7.93 -14.11 -14.76
N SER A 27 7.44 -12.88 -14.97
CA SER A 27 6.05 -12.64 -15.40
C SER A 27 5.82 -13.09 -16.86
N PRO A 28 4.67 -13.71 -17.18
CA PRO A 28 4.34 -14.11 -18.56
C PRO A 28 4.27 -12.94 -19.56
N LEU A 29 4.08 -11.72 -19.07
CA LEU A 29 3.98 -10.51 -19.91
C LEU A 29 5.29 -9.72 -20.00
N TYR A 30 6.37 -10.20 -19.39
CA TYR A 30 7.67 -9.54 -19.48
C TYR A 30 8.28 -9.72 -20.87
N ASP A 31 8.66 -8.60 -21.48
CA ASP A 31 9.18 -8.53 -22.84
C ASP A 31 10.71 -8.62 -22.92
N GLY A 32 11.39 -8.73 -21.77
CA GLY A 32 12.84 -8.79 -21.68
C GLY A 32 13.53 -7.46 -21.40
N ASN A 33 12.79 -6.36 -21.22
CA ASN A 33 13.36 -5.02 -21.05
C ASN A 33 13.15 -4.43 -19.65
N ILE A 34 14.06 -4.74 -18.71
CA ILE A 34 14.00 -4.21 -17.34
C ILE A 34 14.22 -2.69 -17.29
N ASP A 35 14.98 -2.13 -18.24
CA ASP A 35 15.28 -0.70 -18.28
C ASP A 35 14.02 0.12 -18.57
N GLU A 36 13.13 -0.38 -19.44
CA GLU A 36 11.84 0.27 -19.71
C GLU A 36 10.91 0.28 -18.48
N VAL A 37 10.86 -0.84 -17.75
CA VAL A 37 10.10 -0.92 -16.49
C VAL A 37 10.67 0.06 -15.46
N LEU A 38 11.99 0.15 -15.38
CA LEU A 38 12.70 1.03 -14.47
C LEU A 38 12.42 2.51 -14.80
N GLU A 39 12.58 2.91 -16.06
CA GLU A 39 12.33 4.28 -16.52
C GLU A 39 10.88 4.72 -16.26
N ALA A 40 9.92 3.84 -16.55
CA ALA A 40 8.51 4.09 -16.27
C ALA A 40 8.24 4.26 -14.77
N ALA A 41 8.84 3.42 -13.93
CA ALA A 41 8.67 3.47 -12.48
C ALA A 41 9.27 4.76 -11.87
N ILE A 42 10.46 5.16 -12.33
CA ILE A 42 11.10 6.42 -11.91
C ILE A 42 10.27 7.62 -12.35
N ARG A 43 9.76 7.62 -13.59
CA ARG A 43 8.88 8.68 -14.08
C ARG A 43 7.65 8.83 -13.20
N ASP A 44 6.95 7.73 -12.92
CA ASP A 44 5.74 7.73 -12.09
C ASP A 44 6.06 8.18 -10.65
N ALA A 45 7.17 7.72 -10.05
CA ALA A 45 7.60 8.16 -8.73
C ALA A 45 7.88 9.68 -8.66
N LYS A 46 8.56 10.23 -9.67
CA LYS A 46 8.82 11.68 -9.75
C LYS A 46 7.54 12.49 -9.95
N SER A 47 6.59 11.99 -10.75
CA SER A 47 5.28 12.63 -10.91
C SER A 47 4.49 12.65 -9.59
N LEU A 48 4.56 11.57 -8.79
CA LEU A 48 3.97 11.54 -7.45
C LEU A 48 4.62 12.56 -6.51
N GLU A 49 5.95 12.65 -6.49
CA GLU A 49 6.68 13.62 -5.66
C GLU A 49 6.35 15.08 -6.03
N ARG A 50 6.40 15.43 -7.32
CA ARG A 50 6.04 16.77 -7.80
C ARG A 50 4.55 17.09 -7.64
N GLY A 51 3.71 16.06 -7.58
CA GLY A 51 2.28 16.16 -7.27
C GLY A 51 2.00 16.30 -5.76
N GLY A 52 3.01 16.22 -4.89
CA GLY A 52 2.84 16.40 -3.45
C GLY A 52 2.40 15.16 -2.68
N ALA A 53 2.54 13.97 -3.27
CA ALA A 53 2.36 12.72 -2.53
C ALA A 53 3.31 12.66 -1.31
N SER A 54 2.86 12.01 -0.24
CA SER A 54 3.62 11.92 1.02
C SER A 54 4.55 10.70 1.08
N SER A 55 4.35 9.72 0.19
CA SER A 55 5.22 8.56 0.00
C SER A 55 5.02 7.97 -1.39
N VAL A 56 5.97 7.14 -1.81
CA VAL A 56 5.79 6.24 -2.96
C VAL A 56 5.66 4.80 -2.47
N MET A 57 4.78 4.01 -3.07
CA MET A 57 4.63 2.57 -2.78
C MET A 57 4.81 1.77 -4.06
N VAL A 58 5.88 0.98 -4.11
CA VAL A 58 6.26 0.19 -5.29
C VAL A 58 5.54 -1.14 -5.26
N GLU A 59 4.79 -1.47 -6.32
CA GLU A 59 3.99 -2.69 -6.43
C GLU A 59 4.20 -3.39 -7.77
N ASN A 60 4.39 -4.72 -7.75
CA ASN A 60 4.51 -5.55 -8.95
C ASN A 60 3.17 -5.81 -9.66
N PHE A 61 2.37 -4.76 -9.84
CA PHE A 61 0.96 -4.82 -10.24
C PHE A 61 0.68 -5.56 -11.56
N ASN A 62 1.62 -5.59 -12.51
CA ASN A 62 1.45 -6.25 -13.80
C ASN A 62 2.11 -7.63 -13.91
N ASP A 63 2.45 -8.26 -12.78
CA ASP A 63 2.98 -9.65 -12.73
C ASP A 63 1.88 -10.73 -12.76
N TYR A 64 0.68 -10.41 -13.21
CA TYR A 64 -0.39 -11.39 -13.28
C TYR A 64 -0.13 -12.46 -14.36
N PRO A 65 -0.58 -13.72 -14.14
CA PRO A 65 -1.19 -14.25 -12.91
C PRO A 65 -0.18 -14.34 -11.75
N PHE A 66 -0.58 -13.83 -10.58
CA PHE A 66 0.31 -13.75 -9.43
C PHE A 66 0.52 -15.09 -8.74
N PHE A 67 1.71 -15.29 -8.19
CA PHE A 67 1.93 -16.30 -7.16
C PHE A 67 1.11 -15.97 -5.89
N PRO A 68 0.60 -16.99 -5.16
CA PRO A 68 0.02 -16.79 -3.84
C PRO A 68 1.00 -16.07 -2.89
N GLU A 69 2.26 -16.50 -2.94
CA GLU A 69 3.41 -15.94 -2.23
C GLU A 69 4.63 -16.06 -3.16
N THR A 70 5.25 -14.93 -3.47
CA THR A 70 6.42 -14.83 -4.36
C THR A 70 7.69 -15.23 -3.61
N GLU A 71 8.34 -16.30 -4.06
CA GLU A 71 9.67 -16.74 -3.62
C GLU A 71 10.69 -16.68 -4.76
N GLU A 72 10.25 -16.25 -5.95
CA GLU A 72 11.00 -16.25 -7.20
C GLU A 72 12.14 -15.21 -7.15
N PRO A 73 13.40 -15.64 -7.27
CA PRO A 73 14.55 -14.76 -7.08
C PRO A 73 14.61 -13.64 -8.11
N GLU A 74 14.16 -13.88 -9.34
CA GLU A 74 14.12 -12.89 -10.42
C GLU A 74 13.16 -11.73 -10.13
N THR A 75 11.98 -12.00 -9.56
CA THR A 75 11.01 -10.97 -9.15
C THR A 75 11.56 -10.18 -7.97
N VAL A 76 12.14 -10.85 -6.97
CA VAL A 76 12.75 -10.20 -5.80
C VAL A 76 13.94 -9.32 -6.21
N ALA A 77 14.77 -9.79 -7.13
CA ALA A 77 15.90 -9.02 -7.67
C ALA A 77 15.44 -7.78 -8.42
N ALA A 78 14.43 -7.90 -9.30
CA ALA A 78 13.85 -6.78 -10.03
C ALA A 78 13.22 -5.74 -9.10
N MET A 79 12.41 -6.19 -8.13
CA MET A 79 11.83 -5.31 -7.10
C MET A 79 12.90 -4.57 -6.31
N THR A 80 14.00 -5.25 -5.95
CA THR A 80 15.12 -4.63 -5.23
C THR A 80 15.82 -3.57 -6.08
N LEU A 81 16.13 -3.87 -7.35
CA LEU A 81 16.77 -2.94 -8.27
C LEU A 81 15.91 -1.69 -8.46
N ILE A 82 14.63 -1.86 -8.80
CA ILE A 82 13.73 -0.75 -9.08
C ILE A 82 13.51 0.12 -7.84
N ALA A 83 13.27 -0.49 -6.68
CA ALA A 83 13.10 0.26 -5.42
C ALA A 83 14.39 0.98 -4.99
N HIS A 84 15.57 0.42 -5.29
CA HIS A 84 16.84 1.09 -5.04
C HIS A 84 17.00 2.34 -5.92
N GLU A 85 16.74 2.22 -7.22
CA GLU A 85 16.89 3.32 -8.16
C GLU A 85 15.85 4.43 -7.92
N ILE A 86 14.58 4.10 -7.65
CA ILE A 86 13.57 5.11 -7.28
C ILE A 86 14.04 5.95 -6.10
N ARG A 87 14.67 5.33 -5.09
CA ARG A 87 15.16 6.03 -3.89
C ARG A 87 16.31 6.99 -4.14
N ARG A 88 17.07 6.77 -5.21
CA ARG A 88 18.11 7.71 -5.63
C ARG A 88 17.48 8.96 -6.23
N GLU A 89 16.31 8.81 -6.86
CA GLU A 89 15.61 9.83 -7.62
C GLU A 89 14.57 10.64 -6.82
N VAL A 90 13.93 10.06 -5.80
CA VAL A 90 12.95 10.74 -4.93
C VAL A 90 13.33 10.65 -3.46
N LYS A 91 12.93 11.64 -2.64
CA LYS A 91 13.25 11.71 -1.20
C LYS A 91 12.08 11.32 -0.29
N LEU A 92 10.94 10.99 -0.88
CA LEU A 92 9.78 10.54 -0.13
C LEU A 92 10.03 9.20 0.57
N PRO A 93 9.36 8.95 1.72
CA PRO A 93 9.23 7.62 2.30
C PRO A 93 8.79 6.59 1.26
N MET A 94 9.28 5.36 1.40
CA MET A 94 9.01 4.29 0.45
C MET A 94 8.31 3.11 1.10
N GLY A 95 7.26 2.63 0.44
CA GLY A 95 6.58 1.37 0.71
C GLY A 95 6.91 0.30 -0.31
N ILE A 96 6.93 -0.97 0.11
CA ILE A 96 7.02 -2.13 -0.79
C ILE A 96 5.74 -2.98 -0.67
N ASN A 97 5.11 -3.27 -1.80
CA ASN A 97 4.00 -4.21 -1.91
C ASN A 97 4.38 -5.29 -2.94
N ILE A 98 4.49 -6.54 -2.53
CA ILE A 98 4.68 -7.66 -3.48
C ILE A 98 3.45 -8.54 -3.40
N LEU A 99 2.67 -8.55 -4.48
CA LEU A 99 1.45 -9.33 -4.61
C LEU A 99 1.75 -10.83 -4.74
N ARG A 100 0.89 -11.72 -4.24
CA ARG A 100 -0.36 -11.42 -3.52
C ARG A 100 -0.16 -11.20 -2.02
N ASN A 101 0.57 -12.04 -1.31
CA ASN A 101 0.84 -11.87 0.13
C ASN A 101 2.32 -12.15 0.46
N SER A 102 3.23 -11.68 -0.39
CA SER A 102 4.64 -12.07 -0.43
C SER A 102 5.48 -11.39 0.66
N TRP A 103 5.11 -11.61 1.92
CA TRP A 103 5.58 -10.87 3.09
C TRP A 103 7.08 -10.98 3.34
N LYS A 104 7.66 -12.17 3.11
CA LYS A 104 9.08 -12.42 3.35
C LYS A 104 9.93 -11.66 2.35
N SER A 105 9.56 -11.75 1.08
CA SER A 105 10.15 -11.02 -0.04
C SER A 105 10.00 -9.51 0.14
N ALA A 106 8.81 -9.03 0.52
CA ALA A 106 8.58 -7.61 0.77
C ALA A 106 9.47 -7.07 1.90
N LEU A 107 9.61 -7.79 3.03
CA LEU A 107 10.51 -7.41 4.13
C LEU A 107 11.99 -7.45 3.73
N ALA A 108 12.39 -8.45 2.94
CA ALA A 108 13.77 -8.58 2.46
C ALA A 108 14.15 -7.42 1.53
N VAL A 109 13.28 -7.09 0.56
CA VAL A 109 13.44 -5.93 -0.33
C VAL A 109 13.47 -4.66 0.52
N ALA A 110 12.46 -4.43 1.36
CA ALA A 110 12.35 -3.23 2.19
C ALA A 110 13.60 -3.01 3.07
N GLY A 111 14.09 -4.05 3.74
CA GLY A 111 15.30 -3.96 4.57
C GLY A 111 16.56 -3.67 3.76
N THR A 112 16.67 -4.24 2.55
CA THR A 112 17.83 -4.07 1.67
C THR A 112 17.91 -2.66 1.09
N VAL A 113 16.77 -2.13 0.62
CA VAL A 113 16.73 -0.80 0.02
C VAL A 113 16.53 0.31 1.05
N GLY A 114 16.16 -0.02 2.29
CA GLY A 114 15.90 0.94 3.36
C GLY A 114 14.50 1.57 3.31
N ALA A 115 13.49 0.84 2.81
CA ALA A 115 12.10 1.28 2.79
C ALA A 115 11.53 1.44 4.22
N ASP A 116 10.45 2.21 4.34
CA ASP A 116 9.86 2.63 5.62
C ASP A 116 8.68 1.75 6.03
N PHE A 117 8.03 1.10 5.05
CA PHE A 117 6.92 0.21 5.30
C PHE A 117 6.77 -0.86 4.22
N ILE A 118 6.02 -1.90 4.55
CA ILE A 118 5.48 -2.86 3.59
C ILE A 118 3.97 -2.89 3.70
N ARG A 119 3.31 -3.23 2.59
CA ARG A 119 1.87 -3.49 2.56
C ARG A 119 1.62 -4.97 2.36
N LEU A 120 0.72 -5.53 3.19
CA LEU A 120 0.30 -6.92 3.13
C LEU A 120 -1.20 -7.01 2.92
N ASN A 121 -1.61 -7.78 1.91
CA ASN A 121 -3.02 -7.95 1.60
C ASN A 121 -3.71 -8.92 2.57
N VAL A 122 -2.99 -9.86 3.19
CA VAL A 122 -3.55 -10.82 4.16
C VAL A 122 -2.56 -11.03 5.32
N LEU A 123 -2.61 -10.16 6.32
CA LEU A 123 -1.77 -10.33 7.53
C LEU A 123 -2.39 -11.37 8.49
N THR A 124 -3.71 -11.35 8.65
CA THR A 124 -4.50 -12.25 9.50
C THR A 124 -5.65 -12.87 8.70
N ASP A 125 -6.36 -13.80 9.32
CA ASP A 125 -7.46 -14.57 8.71
C ASP A 125 -7.02 -15.43 7.51
N ALA A 126 -7.99 -16.00 6.80
CA ALA A 126 -7.76 -16.74 5.57
C ALA A 126 -8.74 -16.24 4.52
N TYR A 127 -8.25 -16.04 3.30
CA TYR A 127 -9.01 -15.45 2.20
C TYR A 127 -8.98 -16.37 0.99
N VAL A 128 -10.11 -16.48 0.31
CA VAL A 128 -10.23 -17.12 -1.00
C VAL A 128 -10.02 -16.06 -2.08
N THR A 129 -9.07 -16.31 -2.99
CA THR A 129 -8.67 -15.41 -4.07
C THR A 129 -8.62 -16.16 -5.41
N ASP A 130 -8.24 -15.47 -6.48
CA ASP A 130 -7.92 -16.06 -7.79
C ASP A 130 -6.67 -16.98 -7.76
N GLN A 131 -5.88 -16.95 -6.68
CA GLN A 131 -4.75 -17.86 -6.40
C GLN A 131 -5.14 -19.02 -5.46
N GLY A 132 -6.41 -19.17 -5.09
CA GLY A 132 -6.86 -20.15 -4.10
C GLY A 132 -6.85 -19.58 -2.68
N LEU A 133 -6.42 -20.38 -1.69
CA LEU A 133 -6.45 -19.98 -0.28
C LEU A 133 -5.17 -19.26 0.12
N ILE A 134 -5.29 -18.02 0.57
CA ILE A 134 -4.21 -17.25 1.19
C ILE A 134 -4.42 -17.21 2.70
N ASN A 135 -3.42 -17.63 3.46
CA ASN A 135 -3.45 -17.64 4.93
C ASN A 135 -2.67 -16.46 5.51
N GLY A 136 -3.19 -15.85 6.56
CA GLY A 136 -2.52 -14.80 7.31
C GLY A 136 -1.29 -15.32 8.06
N THR A 137 -0.16 -14.65 7.85
CA THR A 137 1.15 -15.07 8.35
C THR A 137 1.73 -14.15 9.41
N ALA A 138 0.91 -13.36 10.13
CA ALA A 138 1.37 -12.37 11.13
C ALA A 138 2.48 -12.87 12.07
N HIS A 139 2.37 -14.11 12.53
CA HIS A 139 3.34 -14.75 13.41
C HIS A 139 4.73 -14.93 12.75
N LEU A 140 4.78 -15.21 11.44
CA LEU A 140 6.03 -15.28 10.67
C LEU A 140 6.54 -13.87 10.34
N VAL A 141 5.66 -12.96 9.91
CA VAL A 141 5.99 -11.57 9.59
C VAL A 141 6.68 -10.88 10.77
N ALA A 142 6.09 -10.97 11.98
CA ALA A 142 6.66 -10.34 13.17
C ALA A 142 8.04 -10.91 13.54
N ARG A 143 8.22 -12.24 13.43
CA ARG A 143 9.49 -12.91 13.73
C ARG A 143 10.56 -12.56 12.70
N TYR A 144 10.21 -12.55 11.43
CA TYR A 144 11.17 -12.26 10.36
C TYR A 144 11.56 -10.79 10.34
N ARG A 145 10.61 -9.86 10.54
CA ARG A 145 10.92 -8.43 10.73
C ARG A 145 11.92 -8.21 11.86
N LYS A 146 11.74 -8.91 13.00
CA LYS A 146 12.68 -8.86 14.12
C LYS A 146 14.02 -9.51 13.79
N PHE A 147 14.02 -10.64 13.09
CA PHE A 147 15.24 -11.32 12.66
C PHE A 147 16.13 -10.42 11.80
N LEU A 148 15.54 -9.62 10.92
CA LEU A 148 16.25 -8.63 10.10
C LEU A 148 16.59 -7.32 10.84
N GLY A 149 16.19 -7.17 12.11
CA GLY A 149 16.40 -5.93 12.89
C GLY A 149 15.60 -4.73 12.37
N LEU A 150 14.43 -4.98 11.77
CA LEU A 150 13.62 -3.98 11.09
C LEU A 150 12.45 -3.46 11.94
N GLU A 151 12.26 -3.91 13.18
CA GLU A 151 11.07 -3.56 13.99
C GLU A 151 10.88 -2.05 14.24
N LYS A 152 11.98 -1.28 14.20
CA LYS A 152 11.96 0.18 14.34
C LYS A 152 12.00 0.91 13.00
N LYS A 153 12.29 0.21 11.89
CA LYS A 153 12.57 0.80 10.58
C LYS A 153 11.44 0.56 9.58
N VAL A 154 10.89 -0.65 9.53
CA VAL A 154 9.88 -1.06 8.54
C VAL A 154 8.55 -1.34 9.23
N LYS A 155 7.55 -0.54 8.90
CA LYS A 155 6.17 -0.70 9.40
C LYS A 155 5.39 -1.73 8.58
N ILE A 156 4.43 -2.40 9.21
CA ILE A 156 3.52 -3.33 8.55
C ILE A 156 2.16 -2.64 8.38
N PHE A 157 1.80 -2.30 7.15
CA PHE A 157 0.45 -1.85 6.81
C PHE A 157 -0.33 -3.03 6.26
N ALA A 158 -1.49 -3.32 6.87
CA ALA A 158 -2.25 -4.51 6.56
C ALA A 158 -3.63 -4.16 6.04
N ASP A 159 -4.00 -4.76 4.92
CA ASP A 159 -5.35 -4.64 4.39
C ASP A 159 -6.34 -5.37 5.29
N ILE A 160 -7.54 -4.80 5.40
CA ILE A 160 -8.77 -5.51 5.77
C ILE A 160 -9.79 -5.29 4.65
N GLN A 161 -10.60 -6.31 4.36
CA GLN A 161 -11.48 -6.35 3.18
C GLN A 161 -10.72 -6.18 1.85
N THR A 162 -9.78 -7.09 1.62
CA THR A 162 -8.92 -7.11 0.42
C THR A 162 -9.72 -7.25 -0.86
N LYS A 163 -9.43 -6.39 -1.85
CA LYS A 163 -10.04 -6.47 -3.20
C LYS A 163 -9.74 -7.83 -3.84
N HIS A 164 -10.65 -8.29 -4.71
CA HIS A 164 -10.52 -9.56 -5.43
C HIS A 164 -10.34 -10.78 -4.51
N ALA A 165 -10.79 -10.66 -3.26
CA ALA A 165 -10.70 -11.70 -2.24
C ALA A 165 -11.94 -11.66 -1.35
N ALA A 166 -12.31 -12.82 -0.80
CA ALA A 166 -13.34 -12.92 0.22
C ALA A 166 -12.80 -13.70 1.42
N PRO A 167 -13.15 -13.32 2.67
CA PRO A 167 -12.73 -14.10 3.81
C PRO A 167 -13.37 -15.50 3.73
N LEU A 168 -12.59 -16.54 4.07
CA LEU A 168 -13.06 -17.93 4.06
C LEU A 168 -14.29 -18.13 4.96
N ALA A 169 -14.36 -17.36 6.05
CA ALA A 169 -15.53 -17.26 6.90
C ALA A 169 -15.85 -15.78 7.13
N ALA A 170 -17.12 -15.40 6.95
CA ALA A 170 -17.55 -14.03 7.20
C ALA A 170 -17.37 -13.66 8.68
N ARG A 171 -16.76 -12.50 8.92
CA ARG A 171 -16.55 -11.95 10.26
C ARG A 171 -16.91 -10.46 10.26
N PRO A 172 -17.46 -9.93 11.36
CA PRO A 172 -17.69 -8.49 11.49
C PRO A 172 -16.41 -7.68 11.31
N ILE A 173 -16.50 -6.53 10.65
CA ILE A 173 -15.35 -5.68 10.30
C ILE A 173 -14.59 -5.15 11.53
N ASP A 174 -15.29 -4.89 12.65
CA ASP A 174 -14.70 -4.47 13.91
C ASP A 174 -13.84 -5.59 14.56
N VAL A 175 -14.24 -6.85 14.35
CA VAL A 175 -13.46 -8.01 14.79
C VAL A 175 -12.23 -8.17 13.94
N LEU A 176 -12.38 -8.10 12.60
CA LEU A 176 -11.26 -8.14 11.66
C LEU A 176 -10.23 -7.05 11.98
N ALA A 177 -10.69 -5.80 12.17
CA ALA A 177 -9.82 -4.68 12.51
C ALA A 177 -9.03 -4.91 13.80
N ARG A 178 -9.69 -5.36 14.89
CA ARG A 178 -9.02 -5.64 16.17
C ARG A 178 -8.00 -6.76 16.06
N ASP A 179 -8.36 -7.84 15.36
CA ASP A 179 -7.47 -8.98 15.18
C ASP A 179 -6.24 -8.56 14.35
N THR A 180 -6.42 -7.89 13.21
CA THR A 180 -5.32 -7.39 12.38
C THR A 180 -4.40 -6.43 13.14
N ALA A 181 -4.96 -5.44 13.85
CA ALA A 181 -4.18 -4.46 14.61
C ALA A 181 -3.43 -5.09 15.79
N TYR A 182 -4.16 -5.71 16.71
CA TYR A 182 -3.60 -6.04 18.02
C TYR A 182 -3.02 -7.44 18.09
N ARG A 183 -3.66 -8.43 17.44
CA ARG A 183 -3.13 -9.81 17.39
C ARG A 183 -2.15 -9.99 16.25
N GLY A 184 -2.44 -9.38 15.09
CA GLY A 184 -1.60 -9.36 13.91
C GLY A 184 -0.39 -8.41 14.03
N MET A 185 -0.44 -7.48 15.00
CA MET A 185 0.61 -6.48 15.23
C MET A 185 0.84 -5.55 14.03
N ALA A 186 -0.22 -5.23 13.28
CA ALA A 186 -0.15 -4.23 12.22
C ALA A 186 0.14 -2.84 12.79
N ASP A 187 1.01 -2.08 12.12
CA ASP A 187 1.32 -0.69 12.47
C ASP A 187 0.27 0.30 11.91
N ALA A 188 -0.46 -0.10 10.86
CA ALA A 188 -1.63 0.60 10.33
C ALA A 188 -2.57 -0.39 9.63
N ILE A 189 -3.85 -0.02 9.55
CA ILE A 189 -4.87 -0.76 8.80
C ILE A 189 -5.20 -0.01 7.52
N ILE A 190 -5.20 -0.72 6.40
CA ILE A 190 -5.71 -0.23 5.12
C ILE A 190 -7.10 -0.82 4.92
N LEU A 191 -8.11 0.03 4.82
CA LEU A 191 -9.48 -0.38 4.53
C LEU A 191 -9.79 -0.11 3.06
N ALA A 192 -10.02 -1.16 2.28
CA ALA A 192 -10.46 -1.05 0.91
C ALA A 192 -11.99 -1.17 0.80
N GLY A 193 -12.56 -0.52 -0.21
CA GLY A 193 -13.87 -0.82 -0.76
C GLY A 193 -13.81 -2.05 -1.68
N GLU A 194 -14.97 -2.43 -2.22
CA GLU A 194 -15.15 -3.66 -3.00
C GLU A 194 -14.30 -3.70 -4.28
N GLU A 195 -14.08 -2.52 -4.89
CA GLU A 195 -13.34 -2.38 -6.14
C GLU A 195 -12.31 -1.24 -6.07
N SER A 196 -11.36 -1.22 -7.02
CA SER A 196 -10.31 -0.19 -7.05
C SER A 196 -10.83 1.24 -7.19
N ALA A 197 -11.95 1.44 -7.89
CA ALA A 197 -12.56 2.75 -8.10
C ALA A 197 -13.53 3.17 -6.97
N GLN A 198 -13.86 2.27 -6.03
CA GLN A 198 -14.85 2.53 -4.99
C GLN A 198 -14.20 2.65 -3.61
N PRO A 199 -14.39 3.75 -2.88
CA PRO A 199 -13.87 3.87 -1.52
C PRO A 199 -14.71 3.02 -0.55
N PRO A 200 -14.18 2.69 0.64
CA PRO A 200 -14.97 2.05 1.69
C PRO A 200 -16.10 2.97 2.15
N SER A 201 -17.20 2.37 2.63
CA SER A 201 -18.32 3.12 3.19
C SER A 201 -17.91 3.90 4.45
N VAL A 202 -18.57 5.04 4.69
CA VAL A 202 -18.37 5.82 5.92
C VAL A 202 -18.71 4.98 7.15
N GLU A 203 -19.76 4.16 7.07
CA GLU A 203 -20.14 3.24 8.15
C GLU A 203 -19.00 2.27 8.51
N ASN A 204 -18.33 1.68 7.50
CA ASN A 204 -17.19 0.80 7.74
C ASN A 204 -16.00 1.56 8.32
N LEU A 205 -15.70 2.76 7.83
CA LEU A 205 -14.64 3.62 8.37
C LEU A 205 -14.88 3.95 9.86
N GLU A 206 -16.10 4.33 10.22
CA GLU A 206 -16.50 4.62 11.61
C GLU A 206 -16.51 3.37 12.49
N ALA A 207 -16.94 2.22 11.96
CA ALA A 207 -16.88 0.94 12.68
C ALA A 207 -15.43 0.54 13.00
N VAL A 208 -14.52 0.62 12.02
CA VAL A 208 -13.10 0.35 12.22
C VAL A 208 -12.49 1.36 13.18
N ARG A 209 -12.80 2.67 13.04
CA ARG A 209 -12.31 3.70 13.98
C ARG A 209 -12.69 3.42 15.43
N ARG A 210 -13.94 3.02 15.69
CA ARG A 210 -14.39 2.65 17.03
C ARG A 210 -13.68 1.41 17.56
N ALA A 211 -13.40 0.45 16.68
CA ALA A 211 -12.75 -0.80 17.04
C ALA A 211 -11.26 -0.65 17.38
N VAL A 212 -10.57 0.28 16.71
CA VAL A 212 -9.12 0.51 16.84
C VAL A 212 -8.77 2.02 16.94
N PRO A 213 -9.13 2.69 18.05
CA PRO A 213 -9.02 4.15 18.16
C PRO A 213 -7.58 4.69 18.09
N ASP A 214 -6.59 3.89 18.49
CA ASP A 214 -5.17 4.25 18.59
C ASP A 214 -4.32 3.84 17.37
N VAL A 215 -4.93 3.16 16.39
CA VAL A 215 -4.27 2.65 15.18
C VAL A 215 -4.56 3.57 13.98
N PRO A 216 -3.56 3.89 13.14
CA PRO A 216 -3.78 4.59 11.89
C PRO A 216 -4.68 3.80 10.93
N ILE A 217 -5.69 4.47 10.37
CA ILE A 217 -6.57 3.92 9.33
C ILE A 217 -6.28 4.63 8.02
N ILE A 218 -6.00 3.87 6.97
CA ILE A 218 -5.70 4.35 5.63
C ILE A 218 -6.81 3.88 4.69
N ILE A 219 -7.33 4.78 3.85
CA ILE A 219 -8.27 4.39 2.80
C ILE A 219 -7.50 3.72 1.64
N GLY A 220 -7.83 2.48 1.30
CA GLY A 220 -7.08 1.66 0.33
C GLY A 220 -7.57 1.72 -1.14
N SER A 221 -8.67 2.41 -1.41
CA SER A 221 -9.32 2.39 -2.73
C SER A 221 -10.23 3.57 -3.00
N GLY A 222 -10.57 3.78 -4.27
CA GLY A 222 -11.55 4.78 -4.71
C GLY A 222 -11.22 6.22 -4.37
N MET A 223 -9.94 6.50 -4.11
CA MET A 223 -9.48 7.85 -3.86
C MET A 223 -9.27 8.59 -5.19
N LYS A 224 -9.98 9.70 -5.33
CA LYS A 224 -9.92 10.68 -6.41
C LYS A 224 -10.05 12.08 -5.82
N VAL A 225 -9.86 13.12 -6.64
CA VAL A 225 -10.03 14.52 -6.21
C VAL A 225 -11.39 14.72 -5.54
N GLU A 226 -12.44 14.09 -6.08
CA GLU A 226 -13.82 14.21 -5.61
C GLU A 226 -14.08 13.49 -4.28
N THR A 227 -13.23 12.53 -3.89
CA THR A 227 -13.40 11.73 -2.67
C THR A 227 -12.40 12.09 -1.57
N ALA A 228 -11.61 13.16 -1.76
CA ALA A 228 -10.65 13.63 -0.75
C ALA A 228 -11.30 13.92 0.61
N ASN A 229 -12.56 14.37 0.62
CA ASN A 229 -13.34 14.64 1.84
C ASN A 229 -13.55 13.42 2.75
N LEU A 230 -13.36 12.18 2.26
CA LEU A 230 -13.43 10.98 3.10
C LEU A 230 -12.29 10.90 4.12
N LEU A 231 -11.20 11.63 3.89
CA LEU A 231 -10.08 11.71 4.84
C LEU A 231 -10.44 12.41 6.16
N LYS A 232 -11.64 12.98 6.32
CA LYS A 232 -12.14 13.35 7.66
C LYS A 232 -12.34 12.14 8.59
N TYR A 233 -12.52 10.94 8.03
CA TYR A 233 -12.76 9.69 8.77
C TYR A 233 -11.52 8.79 8.89
N ALA A 234 -10.42 9.13 8.21
CA ALA A 234 -9.21 8.32 8.11
C ALA A 234 -7.95 9.15 8.42
N ASP A 235 -6.85 8.45 8.74
CA ASP A 235 -5.55 9.06 9.01
C ASP A 235 -4.65 9.10 7.76
N GLY A 236 -5.09 8.62 6.59
CA GLY A 236 -4.32 8.62 5.34
C GLY A 236 -5.05 7.94 4.17
N ALA A 237 -4.47 7.96 2.98
CA ALA A 237 -5.07 7.38 1.77
C ALA A 237 -4.01 6.79 0.82
N VAL A 238 -4.29 5.62 0.25
CA VAL A 238 -3.60 5.08 -0.92
C VAL A 238 -4.16 5.75 -2.17
N PHE A 239 -3.27 6.28 -3.01
CA PHE A 239 -3.62 6.98 -4.24
C PHE A 239 -2.95 6.30 -5.43
N GLY A 240 -3.71 5.42 -6.09
CA GLY A 240 -3.26 4.66 -7.26
C GLY A 240 -4.14 4.93 -8.48
N TYR A 241 -5.36 4.39 -8.48
CA TYR A 241 -6.31 4.52 -9.60
C TYR A 241 -6.56 5.98 -10.02
N GLY A 242 -6.89 6.86 -9.08
CA GLY A 242 -7.14 8.28 -9.36
C GLY A 242 -5.91 9.08 -9.75
N ALA A 243 -4.70 8.51 -9.61
CA ALA A 243 -3.46 9.13 -10.04
C ALA A 243 -3.18 8.90 -11.53
N LYS A 244 -3.84 7.94 -12.19
CA LYS A 244 -3.52 7.56 -13.56
C LYS A 244 -4.23 8.44 -14.59
N ILE A 245 -3.58 8.62 -15.75
CA ILE A 245 -4.20 9.29 -16.91
C ILE A 245 -5.48 8.54 -17.29
N ASP A 246 -6.57 9.28 -17.48
CA ASP A 246 -7.92 8.75 -17.77
C ASP A 246 -8.46 7.71 -16.77
N ASP A 247 -7.84 7.63 -15.58
CA ASP A 247 -8.16 6.64 -14.55
C ASP A 247 -7.96 5.19 -15.03
N ILE A 248 -7.02 4.95 -15.94
CA ILE A 248 -6.67 3.61 -16.44
C ILE A 248 -5.45 3.09 -15.68
N MET A 249 -5.57 1.97 -14.96
CA MET A 249 -4.51 1.46 -14.06
C MET A 249 -3.14 1.25 -14.72
N THR A 250 -3.12 0.89 -16.00
CA THR A 250 -1.91 0.65 -16.80
C THR A 250 -1.29 1.92 -17.39
N ASN A 251 -1.98 3.05 -17.33
CA ASN A 251 -1.43 4.32 -17.80
C ASN A 251 -0.38 4.87 -16.82
N PRO A 252 0.48 5.82 -17.26
CA PRO A 252 1.37 6.56 -16.38
C PRO A 252 0.63 7.37 -15.31
N VAL A 253 1.35 7.72 -14.23
CA VAL A 253 0.86 8.69 -13.24
C VAL A 253 0.79 10.10 -13.83
N ASP A 254 -0.35 10.75 -13.61
CA ASP A 254 -0.62 12.15 -13.91
C ASP A 254 -0.26 13.02 -12.69
N GLU A 255 0.75 13.88 -12.87
CA GLU A 255 1.23 14.81 -11.85
C GLU A 255 0.16 15.84 -11.43
N GLU A 256 -0.63 16.36 -12.37
CA GLU A 256 -1.64 17.38 -12.08
C GLU A 256 -2.83 16.79 -11.33
N LYS A 257 -3.26 15.57 -11.69
CA LYS A 257 -4.26 14.85 -10.88
C LYS A 257 -3.76 14.60 -9.46
N THR A 258 -2.50 14.22 -9.32
CA THR A 258 -1.88 14.01 -8.00
C THR A 258 -1.85 15.31 -7.19
N ARG A 259 -1.46 16.42 -7.82
CA ARG A 259 -1.47 17.75 -7.21
C ARG A 259 -2.85 18.14 -6.70
N ARG A 260 -3.87 18.07 -7.57
CA ARG A 260 -5.26 18.42 -7.21
C ARG A 260 -5.80 17.56 -6.08
N PHE A 261 -5.46 16.27 -6.05
CA PHE A 261 -5.86 15.40 -4.95
C PHE A 261 -5.19 15.83 -3.64
N CYS A 262 -3.87 16.05 -3.64
CA CYS A 262 -3.13 16.47 -2.45
C CYS A 262 -3.58 17.84 -1.93
N GLU A 263 -3.95 18.77 -2.80
CA GLU A 263 -4.57 20.05 -2.43
C GLU A 263 -5.92 19.85 -1.72
N GLY A 264 -6.77 18.95 -2.22
CA GLY A 264 -8.00 18.55 -1.53
C GLY A 264 -7.73 17.95 -0.15
N VAL A 265 -6.71 17.09 -0.02
CA VAL A 265 -6.29 16.53 1.28
C VAL A 265 -5.81 17.62 2.24
N ASN A 266 -5.09 18.63 1.74
CA ASN A 266 -4.63 19.75 2.58
C ASN A 266 -5.78 20.53 3.21
N GLN A 267 -6.91 20.67 2.51
CA GLN A 267 -8.11 21.30 3.08
C GLN A 267 -8.63 20.49 4.28
N GLU A 268 -8.61 19.16 4.19
CA GLU A 268 -9.04 18.25 5.27
C GLU A 268 -8.07 18.20 6.47
N ARG A 269 -6.82 18.65 6.30
CA ARG A 269 -5.86 18.83 7.40
C ARG A 269 -6.19 20.09 8.19
N ASN A 270 -6.47 21.19 7.48
CA ASN A 270 -6.70 22.50 8.09
C ASN A 270 -8.02 22.59 8.86
N HIS A 271 -9.07 21.87 8.43
CA HIS A 271 -10.37 21.86 9.14
C HIS A 271 -10.34 21.21 10.53
N GLN A 272 -9.29 20.47 10.90
CA GLN A 272 -9.14 19.88 12.23
C GLN A 272 -8.46 20.79 13.26
N LEU A 273 -7.92 21.94 12.82
CA LEU A 273 -7.20 22.91 13.65
C LEU A 273 -8.07 24.12 14.08
N VAL A 274 -9.37 24.12 13.74
CA VAL A 274 -10.34 25.19 14.05
C VAL A 274 -11.39 24.69 15.04
#